data_AF-A0A9E5CTW3-F1
#
_entry.id   AF-A0A9E5CTW3-F1
#
_cell.length_a   1.000
_cell.length_b   1.000
_cell.length_c   1.000
_cell.angle_alpha   90.00
_cell.angle_beta   90.00
_cell.angle_gamma   90.00
#
_symmetry.space_group_name_H-M   'P 1'
#
loop_
_entity.id
_entity.type
_entity.pdbx_description
1 polymer ?
#
loop_
_entity_poly.entity_id
_entity_poly.type
_entity_poly.pdbx_seq_one_letter_code
_entity_poly.pdbx_strand_id
1 'polypeptide(L)'
;CEAAERAVEDTPNLLATLREAGVVDAGGLGLWLVLEGIRLHLNGEDAATSAELPGFVDTSDAAAGSALNFLHSTAEEEYGNCTQFTIEGPALSVDAIIAAMKKMAASTVVVGDGSLVKVHVHTESPDEVLGYARGLGAVDQVRIQNMDEQRRDYAEAWRRTAAETSNSGQALVAVVAVAWGEGLVRIFREHGATVLIAGDTMNPSVQEIADAIDAAPSSNVIFLPNNRNILPAAEQATAVTSKTVTVVPTASIPEGIGALLEFVQTLSLADNAESMTEAISKVRCGEVCSAVRSVKLDGVEAAEGQIIGLLDKKMVVSGDDAGAVLVDLLRAAITPESELVTLYWGGPMGEEEAELAAESVSDRFGHVEVELLPGGQPHYHFIVSIE
;
A
#
# COMPACT_ATOMS: atom_id res chain seq x y z
N CYS A 1 -8.77 9.62 -36.87
CA CYS A 1 -8.84 9.69 -35.40
C CYS A 1 -10.19 10.21 -34.88
N GLU A 2 -10.86 11.12 -35.59
CA GLU A 2 -12.17 11.68 -35.21
C GLU A 2 -13.29 10.66 -34.87
N ALA A 3 -13.30 9.47 -35.50
CA ALA A 3 -14.28 8.43 -35.17
C ALA A 3 -13.98 7.74 -33.83
N ALA A 4 -12.70 7.57 -33.50
CA ALA A 4 -12.27 7.01 -32.22
C ALA A 4 -12.44 8.02 -31.09
N GLU A 5 -12.15 9.30 -31.34
CA GLU A 5 -12.40 10.40 -30.41
C GLU A 5 -13.88 10.48 -30.01
N ARG A 6 -14.78 10.55 -31.00
CA ARG A 6 -16.23 10.54 -30.78
C ARG A 6 -16.72 9.28 -30.07
N ALA A 7 -16.10 8.13 -30.33
CA ALA A 7 -16.44 6.89 -29.65
C ALA A 7 -16.09 6.97 -28.15
N VAL A 8 -14.95 7.59 -27.80
CA VAL A 8 -14.54 7.84 -26.40
C VAL A 8 -15.47 8.85 -25.73
N GLU A 9 -15.80 9.95 -26.40
CA GLU A 9 -16.74 10.97 -25.89
C GLU A 9 -18.15 10.41 -25.64
N ASP A 10 -18.57 9.41 -26.42
CA ASP A 10 -19.89 8.77 -26.29
C ASP A 10 -19.93 7.64 -25.25
N THR A 11 -18.79 7.24 -24.67
CA THR A 11 -18.75 6.18 -23.63
C THR A 11 -19.67 6.44 -22.42
N PRO A 12 -19.91 7.68 -21.95
CA PRO A 12 -20.92 7.96 -20.92
C PRO A 12 -22.36 7.66 -21.37
N ASN A 13 -22.66 7.70 -22.67
CA ASN A 13 -23.97 7.30 -23.20
C ASN A 13 -24.12 5.78 -23.32
N LEU A 14 -23.00 5.06 -23.38
CA LEU A 14 -22.97 3.59 -23.50
C LEU A 14 -23.00 2.89 -22.14
N LEU A 15 -22.43 3.49 -21.09
CA LEU A 15 -22.34 2.90 -19.75
C LEU A 15 -22.85 3.87 -18.68
N ALA A 16 -23.83 3.43 -17.90
CA ALA A 16 -24.43 4.23 -16.82
C ALA A 16 -23.40 4.66 -15.76
N THR A 17 -22.46 3.77 -15.39
CA THR A 17 -21.40 4.06 -14.41
C THR A 17 -20.47 5.19 -14.85
N LEU A 18 -20.16 5.28 -16.15
CA LEU A 18 -19.34 6.38 -16.70
C LEU A 18 -20.13 7.70 -16.73
N ARG A 19 -21.43 7.63 -17.03
CA ARG A 19 -22.35 8.77 -16.96
C ARG A 19 -22.47 9.36 -15.57
N GLU A 20 -22.64 8.49 -14.58
CA GLU A 20 -22.75 8.85 -13.17
C GLU A 20 -21.43 9.41 -12.63
N ALA A 21 -20.30 8.90 -13.12
CA ALA A 21 -18.97 9.38 -12.74
C ALA A 21 -18.52 10.65 -13.50
N GLY A 22 -19.23 11.06 -14.56
CA GLY A 22 -18.90 12.24 -15.36
C GLY A 22 -17.59 12.12 -16.16
N VAL A 23 -17.13 10.91 -16.41
CA VAL A 23 -15.84 10.61 -17.06
C VAL A 23 -16.05 9.73 -18.29
N VAL A 24 -15.09 9.76 -19.21
CA VAL A 24 -15.01 8.83 -20.34
C VAL A 24 -14.28 7.55 -19.94
N ASP A 25 -14.42 6.49 -20.73
CA ASP A 25 -13.68 5.24 -20.52
C ASP A 25 -12.17 5.46 -20.66
N ALA A 26 -11.42 5.19 -19.59
CA ALA A 26 -9.96 5.40 -19.57
C ALA A 26 -9.21 4.47 -20.54
N GLY A 27 -9.71 3.25 -20.78
CA GLY A 27 -9.14 2.32 -21.75
C GLY A 27 -9.35 2.80 -23.19
N GLY A 28 -10.57 3.27 -23.50
CA GLY A 28 -10.91 3.90 -24.77
C GLY A 28 -10.08 5.15 -25.04
N LEU A 29 -9.91 6.01 -24.03
CA LEU A 29 -9.07 7.21 -24.12
C LEU A 29 -7.60 6.85 -24.38
N GLY A 30 -7.06 5.88 -23.66
CA GLY A 30 -5.68 5.39 -23.87
C GLY A 30 -5.47 4.85 -25.29
N LEU A 31 -6.43 4.07 -25.81
CA LEU A 31 -6.36 3.56 -27.18
C LEU A 31 -6.44 4.70 -28.22
N TRP A 32 -7.31 5.69 -28.01
CA TRP A 32 -7.38 6.86 -28.87
C TRP A 32 -6.06 7.65 -28.90
N LEU A 33 -5.41 7.87 -27.74
CA LEU A 33 -4.11 8.54 -27.64
C LEU A 33 -3.03 7.81 -28.45
N VAL A 34 -2.99 6.48 -28.38
CA VAL A 34 -2.07 5.66 -29.19
C VAL A 34 -2.34 5.85 -30.69
N LEU A 35 -3.60 5.83 -31.11
CA LEU A 35 -3.98 6.04 -32.51
C LEU A 35 -3.65 7.46 -33.00
N GLU A 36 -3.82 8.46 -32.15
CA GLU A 36 -3.49 9.84 -32.46
C GLU A 36 -1.97 10.06 -32.57
N GLY A 37 -1.19 9.47 -31.67
CA GLY A 37 0.28 9.46 -31.78
C GLY A 37 0.77 8.83 -33.09
N ILE A 38 0.16 7.72 -33.52
CA ILE A 38 0.48 7.08 -34.81
C ILE A 38 0.14 8.02 -35.98
N ARG A 39 -1.03 8.67 -35.95
CA ARG A 39 -1.45 9.62 -37.00
C ARG A 39 -0.47 10.79 -37.11
N LEU A 40 -0.10 11.38 -35.98
CA LEU A 40 0.85 12.50 -35.91
C LEU A 40 2.19 12.11 -36.53
N HIS A 41 2.74 10.96 -36.12
CA HIS A 41 3.99 10.45 -36.67
C HIS A 41 3.94 10.21 -38.18
N LEU A 42 2.87 9.60 -38.68
CA LEU A 42 2.69 9.34 -40.12
C LEU A 42 2.57 10.61 -40.95
N ASN A 43 2.05 11.70 -40.37
CA ASN A 43 1.93 12.99 -41.03
C ASN A 43 3.16 13.89 -40.86
N GLY A 44 4.18 13.44 -40.10
CA GLY A 44 5.35 14.27 -39.76
C GLY A 44 5.02 15.42 -38.82
N GLU A 45 3.90 15.33 -38.08
CA GLU A 45 3.49 16.26 -37.04
C GLU A 45 4.13 15.81 -35.71
N ASP A 46 4.67 16.75 -34.93
CA ASP A 46 5.24 16.43 -33.61
C ASP A 46 4.13 16.30 -32.56
N ALA A 47 4.27 15.37 -31.62
CA ALA A 47 3.28 15.11 -30.56
C ALA A 47 3.07 16.33 -29.65
N ALA A 48 4.07 17.21 -29.56
CA ALA A 48 3.98 18.48 -28.85
C ALA A 48 3.03 19.52 -29.49
N THR A 49 2.55 19.26 -30.71
CA THR A 49 1.78 20.23 -31.52
C THR A 49 0.28 19.97 -31.58
N SER A 50 -0.24 18.87 -31.00
CA SER A 50 -1.65 18.48 -31.15
C SER A 50 -2.40 18.34 -29.83
N ALA A 51 -3.47 19.12 -29.75
CA ALA A 51 -4.62 19.09 -28.84
C ALA A 51 -4.35 19.31 -27.34
N GLU A 52 -4.91 20.40 -26.81
CA GLU A 52 -5.24 20.52 -25.39
C GLU A 52 -6.09 19.31 -24.98
N LEU A 53 -5.54 18.48 -24.10
CA LEU A 53 -6.27 17.40 -23.45
C LEU A 53 -7.47 18.02 -22.70
N PRO A 54 -8.71 17.55 -22.91
CA PRO A 54 -9.84 18.03 -22.14
C PRO A 54 -9.61 17.75 -20.65
N GLY A 55 -9.34 18.81 -19.88
CA GLY A 55 -9.48 18.83 -18.42
C GLY A 55 -8.42 18.10 -17.59
N PHE A 56 -7.13 18.17 -17.94
CA PHE A 56 -6.07 17.93 -16.96
C PHE A 56 -5.65 19.26 -16.33
N VAL A 57 -5.70 19.33 -14.99
CA VAL A 57 -5.13 20.44 -14.23
C VAL A 57 -3.62 20.45 -14.48
N ASP A 58 -3.14 21.59 -14.96
CA ASP A 58 -1.75 21.87 -15.34
C ASP A 58 -0.81 21.66 -14.15
N THR A 59 0.09 20.68 -14.26
CA THR A 59 1.29 20.51 -13.41
C THR A 59 2.51 20.42 -14.31
N SER A 60 2.86 21.54 -14.93
CA SER A 60 4.04 21.67 -15.77
C SER A 60 5.36 21.58 -14.97
N ASP A 61 6.34 20.91 -15.61
CA ASP A 61 7.79 21.15 -15.57
C ASP A 61 8.76 20.46 -14.58
N ALA A 62 8.41 19.37 -13.88
CA ALA A 62 9.41 18.61 -13.10
C ALA A 62 9.59 17.12 -13.43
N ALA A 63 8.66 16.49 -14.15
CA ALA A 63 8.59 15.02 -14.21
C ALA A 63 9.52 14.35 -15.25
N ALA A 64 9.89 15.05 -16.32
CA ALA A 64 10.61 14.42 -17.44
C ALA A 64 12.10 14.15 -17.17
N GLY A 65 12.73 14.91 -16.26
CA GLY A 65 14.16 14.75 -15.93
C GLY A 65 14.45 13.70 -14.85
N SER A 66 13.45 13.29 -14.07
CA SER A 66 13.62 12.40 -12.91
C SER A 66 13.59 10.92 -13.27
N ALA A 67 12.81 10.54 -14.30
CA ALA A 67 12.59 9.14 -14.64
C ALA A 67 13.84 8.44 -15.20
N LEU A 68 14.71 9.16 -15.90
CA LEU A 68 15.91 8.57 -16.51
C LEU A 68 17.06 8.39 -15.52
N ASN A 69 17.14 9.22 -14.47
CA ASN A 69 18.15 9.08 -13.41
C ASN A 69 17.79 8.01 -12.37
N PHE A 70 16.50 7.73 -12.18
CA PHE A 70 16.02 6.69 -11.27
C PHE A 70 16.29 5.27 -11.78
N LEU A 71 16.30 5.07 -13.11
CA LEU A 71 16.51 3.76 -13.73
C LEU A 71 17.98 3.30 -13.75
N HIS A 72 18.93 4.17 -13.37
CA HIS A 72 20.36 3.83 -13.37
C HIS A 72 20.95 3.60 -11.97
N SER A 73 20.21 3.84 -10.88
CA SER A 73 20.72 3.65 -9.50
C SER A 73 20.37 2.28 -8.88
N THR A 74 19.49 1.50 -9.50
CA THR A 74 19.01 0.21 -8.97
C THR A 74 20.00 -0.95 -9.06
N ALA A 75 21.26 -0.71 -9.43
CA ALA A 75 22.26 -1.76 -9.54
C ALA A 75 23.06 -2.00 -8.25
N GLU A 76 23.04 -1.11 -7.23
CA GLU A 76 23.89 -1.30 -6.03
C GLU A 76 23.56 -0.38 -4.83
N GLU A 77 22.30 -0.03 -4.55
CA GLU A 77 21.98 0.84 -3.39
C GLU A 77 21.59 0.02 -2.14
N GLU A 78 22.45 0.07 -1.11
CA GLU A 78 22.11 -0.34 0.27
C GLU A 78 20.95 0.52 0.78
N TYR A 79 19.90 -0.08 1.35
CA TYR A 79 18.68 0.63 1.76
C TYR A 79 18.85 1.50 3.03
N GLY A 80 20.00 1.39 3.71
CA GLY A 80 20.35 2.17 4.91
C GLY A 80 19.49 1.87 6.14
N ASN A 81 19.49 2.79 7.10
CA ASN A 81 18.71 2.71 8.34
C ASN A 81 17.48 3.63 8.28
N CYS A 82 16.32 3.12 8.71
CA CYS A 82 15.17 3.96 9.04
C CYS A 82 15.43 4.60 10.40
N THR A 83 15.62 5.92 10.43
CA THR A 83 15.94 6.69 11.64
C THR A 83 14.82 7.68 11.91
N GLN A 84 14.11 7.46 13.02
CA GLN A 84 13.01 8.29 13.49
C GLN A 84 13.37 8.93 14.82
N PHE A 85 13.06 10.21 15.00
CA PHE A 85 13.27 10.92 16.25
C PHE A 85 12.45 12.21 16.31
N THR A 86 12.37 12.79 17.49
CA THR A 86 11.76 14.10 17.73
C THR A 86 12.79 15.11 18.20
N ILE A 87 12.58 16.38 17.86
CA ILE A 87 13.39 17.52 18.30
C ILE A 87 12.45 18.49 19.02
N GLU A 88 12.74 18.77 20.29
CA GLU A 88 12.04 19.81 21.07
C GLU A 88 12.95 21.02 21.29
N GLY A 89 12.46 22.22 20.97
CA GLY A 89 13.26 23.44 21.08
C GLY A 89 12.44 24.71 20.89
N PRO A 90 12.89 25.88 21.39
CA PRO A 90 12.06 27.07 21.50
C PRO A 90 11.84 27.85 20.18
N ALA A 91 12.50 27.48 19.07
CA ALA A 91 12.41 28.18 17.78
C ALA A 91 12.89 27.30 16.60
N LEU A 92 12.28 26.14 16.41
CA LEU A 92 12.62 25.23 15.31
C LEU A 92 12.10 25.76 13.96
N SER A 93 12.91 25.63 12.91
CA SER A 93 12.49 25.92 11.54
C SER A 93 12.33 24.62 10.77
N VAL A 94 11.09 24.22 10.55
CA VAL A 94 10.74 22.98 9.83
C VAL A 94 11.35 22.98 8.42
N ASP A 95 11.26 24.09 7.69
CA ASP A 95 11.85 24.23 6.35
C ASP A 95 13.37 24.06 6.35
N ALA A 96 14.07 24.62 7.35
CA ALA A 96 15.51 24.46 7.48
C ALA A 96 15.90 23.01 7.85
N ILE A 97 15.11 22.35 8.68
CA ILE A 97 15.30 20.93 9.04
C ILE A 97 15.08 20.04 7.82
N ILE A 98 14.01 20.27 7.03
CA ILE A 98 13.77 19.57 5.75
C ILE A 98 14.97 19.73 4.81
N ALA A 99 15.43 20.97 4.63
CA ALA A 99 16.55 21.27 3.72
C ALA A 99 17.87 20.63 4.17
N ALA A 100 18.09 20.48 5.47
CA ALA A 100 19.27 19.78 6.01
C ALA A 100 19.14 18.27 5.86
N MET A 101 17.99 17.69 6.24
CA MET A 101 17.74 16.25 6.16
C MET A 101 17.81 15.72 4.72
N LYS A 102 17.28 16.46 3.75
CA LYS A 102 17.41 16.14 2.31
C LYS A 102 18.86 16.04 1.80
N LYS A 103 19.83 16.58 2.53
CA LYS A 103 21.26 16.48 2.17
C LYS A 103 21.96 15.29 2.83
N MET A 104 21.39 14.74 3.91
CA MET A 104 21.99 13.69 4.75
C MET A 104 21.24 12.36 4.64
N ALA A 105 20.12 12.32 3.93
CA ALA A 105 19.23 11.18 3.81
C ALA A 105 18.66 11.06 2.40
N ALA A 106 18.47 9.82 1.94
CA ALA A 106 17.90 9.51 0.62
C ALA A 106 16.38 9.79 0.58
N SER A 107 15.71 9.60 1.73
CA SER A 107 14.29 9.93 1.92
C SER A 107 14.13 10.70 3.23
N THR A 108 13.21 11.66 3.25
CA THR A 108 13.01 12.57 4.37
C THR A 108 11.54 12.96 4.48
N VAL A 109 10.95 12.70 5.65
CA VAL A 109 9.68 13.25 6.09
C VAL A 109 9.93 14.01 7.38
N VAL A 110 9.56 15.28 7.40
CA VAL A 110 9.69 16.13 8.59
C VAL A 110 8.37 16.86 8.77
N VAL A 111 7.79 16.72 9.95
CA VAL A 111 6.48 17.28 10.31
C VAL A 111 6.53 17.87 11.71
N GLY A 112 5.86 18.99 11.93
CA GLY A 112 5.83 19.66 13.24
C GLY A 112 5.78 21.17 13.13
N ASP A 113 6.20 21.85 14.20
CA ASP A 113 6.13 23.30 14.33
C ASP A 113 7.39 23.90 14.98
N GLY A 114 7.31 25.16 15.42
CA GLY A 114 8.43 25.87 16.03
C GLY A 114 8.85 25.39 17.42
N SER A 115 8.10 24.45 18.02
CA SER A 115 8.33 23.91 19.37
C SER A 115 8.72 22.43 19.35
N LEU A 116 8.12 21.63 18.47
CA LEU A 116 8.36 20.20 18.35
C LEU A 116 8.36 19.77 16.88
N VAL A 117 9.40 19.05 16.46
CA VAL A 117 9.56 18.53 15.10
C VAL A 117 9.83 17.04 15.12
N LYS A 118 9.01 16.25 14.42
CA LYS A 118 9.23 14.82 14.18
C LYS A 118 9.97 14.65 12.85
N VAL A 119 11.00 13.81 12.86
CA VAL A 119 11.86 13.55 11.72
C VAL A 119 11.89 12.05 11.46
N HIS A 120 11.57 11.65 10.23
CA HIS A 120 11.76 10.32 9.70
C HIS A 120 12.68 10.41 8.50
N VAL A 121 13.84 9.77 8.57
CA VAL A 121 14.83 9.80 7.49
C VAL A 121 15.38 8.41 7.20
N HIS A 122 15.64 8.14 5.92
CA HIS A 122 16.37 6.94 5.50
C HIS A 122 17.81 7.35 5.22
N THR A 123 18.73 6.89 6.06
CA THR A 123 20.14 7.28 6.00
C THR A 123 21.04 6.11 6.38
N GLU A 124 22.19 6.00 5.71
CA GLU A 124 23.24 5.06 6.11
C GLU A 124 23.94 5.50 7.40
N SER A 125 23.83 6.79 7.76
CA SER A 125 24.52 7.41 8.90
C SER A 125 23.54 8.04 9.90
N PRO A 126 22.81 7.23 10.70
CA PRO A 126 21.92 7.73 11.77
C PRO A 126 22.59 8.73 12.71
N ASP A 127 23.89 8.55 12.98
CA ASP A 127 24.66 9.42 13.86
C ASP A 127 24.77 10.86 13.34
N GLU A 128 24.81 11.05 12.02
CA GLU A 128 24.97 12.36 11.39
C GLU A 128 23.67 13.17 11.47
N VAL A 129 22.53 12.54 11.19
CA VAL A 129 21.20 13.17 11.30
C VAL A 129 20.83 13.46 12.76
N LEU A 130 21.15 12.56 13.69
CA LEU A 130 20.98 12.79 15.12
C LEU A 130 21.95 13.87 15.64
N GLY A 131 23.15 13.93 15.08
CA GLY A 131 24.14 14.98 15.38
C GLY A 131 23.64 16.37 15.03
N TYR A 132 23.08 16.53 13.83
CA TYR A 132 22.43 17.77 13.42
C TYR A 132 21.26 18.13 14.33
N ALA A 133 20.39 17.16 14.63
CA ALA A 133 19.20 17.36 15.47
C ALA A 133 19.54 17.85 16.89
N ARG A 134 20.58 17.28 17.52
CA ARG A 134 21.08 17.73 18.83
C ARG A 134 21.61 19.17 18.82
N GLY A 135 22.00 19.70 17.66
CA GLY A 135 22.41 21.10 17.51
C GLY A 135 21.25 22.09 17.56
N LEU A 136 20.01 21.61 17.40
CA LEU A 136 18.81 22.44 17.32
C LEU A 136 17.96 22.41 18.61
N GLY A 137 17.98 21.30 19.34
CA GLY A 137 17.13 21.10 20.50
C GLY A 137 17.38 19.78 21.22
N ALA A 138 16.53 19.46 22.18
CA ALA A 138 16.52 18.16 22.84
C ALA A 138 16.00 17.10 21.87
N VAL A 139 16.76 16.01 21.68
CA VAL A 139 16.36 14.90 20.81
C VAL A 139 15.79 13.78 21.67
N ASP A 140 14.58 13.33 21.37
CA ASP A 140 13.88 12.26 22.09
C ASP A 140 13.19 11.28 21.13
N GLN A 141 12.74 10.13 21.65
CA GLN A 141 12.07 9.06 20.90
C GLN A 141 12.89 8.52 19.70
N VAL A 142 14.21 8.41 19.87
CA VAL A 142 15.10 7.90 18.83
C VAL A 142 14.83 6.41 18.58
N ARG A 143 14.43 6.06 17.35
CA ARG A 143 14.32 4.69 16.85
C ARG A 143 15.19 4.55 15.60
N ILE A 144 16.12 3.61 15.63
CA ILE A 144 16.99 3.27 14.49
C ILE A 144 16.73 1.81 14.15
N GLN A 145 16.27 1.53 12.93
CA GLN A 145 16.00 0.17 12.47
C GLN A 145 16.82 -0.14 11.21
N ASN A 146 17.59 -1.22 11.27
CA ASN A 146 18.38 -1.72 10.16
C ASN A 146 17.52 -2.65 9.29
N MET A 147 17.18 -2.20 8.09
CA MET A 147 16.34 -2.97 7.16
C MET A 147 17.07 -4.17 6.54
N ASP A 148 18.41 -4.18 6.54
CA ASP A 148 19.24 -5.26 6.03
C ASP A 148 19.40 -6.43 7.00
N GLU A 149 19.30 -6.20 8.31
CA GLU A 149 19.34 -7.26 9.33
C GLU A 149 18.07 -8.13 9.30
N GLN A 150 16.88 -7.54 9.14
CA GLN A 150 15.63 -8.30 8.94
C GLN A 150 15.67 -9.20 7.70
N ARG A 151 16.25 -8.69 6.59
CA ARG A 151 16.44 -9.49 5.36
C ARG A 151 17.44 -10.64 5.58
N ARG A 152 18.48 -10.42 6.40
CA ARG A 152 19.51 -11.42 6.72
C ARG A 152 18.98 -12.53 7.61
N ASP A 153 18.21 -12.21 8.65
CA ASP A 153 17.61 -13.18 9.56
C ASP A 153 16.61 -14.09 8.85
N TYR A 154 15.78 -13.52 7.95
CA TYR A 154 14.91 -14.31 7.08
C TYR A 154 15.72 -15.23 6.15
N ALA A 155 16.77 -14.71 5.51
CA ALA A 155 17.61 -15.50 4.62
C ALA A 155 18.35 -16.64 5.37
N GLU A 156 18.75 -16.43 6.62
CA GLU A 156 19.39 -17.46 7.45
C GLU A 156 18.40 -18.52 7.93
N ALA A 157 17.22 -18.12 8.42
CA ALA A 157 16.14 -19.05 8.78
C ALA A 157 15.71 -19.88 7.56
N TRP A 158 15.55 -19.23 6.39
CA TRP A 158 15.24 -19.89 5.13
C TRP A 158 16.32 -20.91 4.74
N ARG A 159 17.60 -20.54 4.80
CA ARG A 159 18.72 -21.46 4.50
C ARG A 159 18.74 -22.65 5.44
N ARG A 160 18.41 -22.47 6.72
CA ARG A 160 18.36 -23.58 7.68
C ARG A 160 17.25 -24.56 7.32
N THR A 161 16.04 -24.08 7.09
CA THR A 161 14.92 -24.95 6.68
C THR A 161 15.19 -25.61 5.33
N ALA A 162 15.77 -24.89 4.37
CA ALA A 162 16.15 -25.42 3.06
C ALA A 162 17.21 -26.51 3.16
N ALA A 163 18.20 -26.37 4.05
CA ALA A 163 19.21 -27.40 4.29
C ALA A 163 18.60 -28.66 4.92
N GLU A 164 17.65 -28.50 5.84
CA GLU A 164 16.94 -29.61 6.50
C GLU A 164 16.01 -30.36 5.51
N THR A 165 15.29 -29.64 4.64
CA THR A 165 14.37 -30.22 3.63
C THR A 165 15.06 -30.70 2.35
N SER A 166 16.25 -30.19 2.03
CA SER A 166 17.05 -30.72 0.91
C SER A 166 17.39 -32.21 1.11
N ASN A 167 17.51 -32.66 2.37
CA ASN A 167 17.71 -34.07 2.70
C ASN A 167 16.43 -34.92 2.54
N SER A 168 15.24 -34.32 2.53
CA SER A 168 13.96 -35.02 2.30
C SER A 168 13.47 -34.92 0.85
N GLY A 169 14.15 -34.14 -0.01
CA GLY A 169 13.76 -33.94 -1.41
C GLY A 169 12.52 -33.07 -1.60
N GLN A 170 12.10 -32.35 -0.56
CA GLN A 170 10.87 -31.56 -0.54
C GLN A 170 11.18 -30.09 -0.90
N ALA A 171 10.55 -29.58 -1.96
CA ALA A 171 10.75 -28.19 -2.38
C ALA A 171 9.94 -27.24 -1.50
N LEU A 172 10.61 -26.26 -0.89
CA LEU A 172 9.96 -25.23 -0.08
C LEU A 172 9.12 -24.29 -0.93
N VAL A 173 8.06 -23.73 -0.34
CA VAL A 173 7.25 -22.67 -0.95
C VAL A 173 7.66 -21.33 -0.35
N ALA A 174 7.74 -20.27 -1.15
CA ALA A 174 7.92 -18.90 -0.70
C ALA A 174 6.63 -18.09 -0.89
N VAL A 175 6.43 -17.04 -0.09
CA VAL A 175 5.30 -16.10 -0.27
C VAL A 175 5.83 -14.76 -0.73
N VAL A 176 5.17 -14.17 -1.74
CA VAL A 176 5.32 -12.78 -2.14
C VAL A 176 3.99 -12.08 -1.94
N ALA A 177 3.97 -10.97 -1.21
CA ALA A 177 2.75 -10.22 -0.91
C ALA A 177 2.89 -8.76 -1.31
N VAL A 178 1.81 -8.15 -1.79
CA VAL A 178 1.74 -6.71 -2.00
C VAL A 178 1.26 -6.04 -0.72
N ALA A 179 1.98 -5.04 -0.22
CA ALA A 179 1.56 -4.28 0.94
C ALA A 179 2.03 -2.82 0.86
N TRP A 180 1.43 -1.97 1.68
CA TRP A 180 1.78 -0.55 1.80
C TRP A 180 1.61 -0.12 3.25
N GLY A 181 2.41 0.84 3.69
CA GLY A 181 2.51 1.25 5.10
C GLY A 181 3.55 0.43 5.87
N GLU A 182 4.39 1.10 6.65
CA GLU A 182 5.55 0.49 7.32
C GLU A 182 5.14 -0.67 8.24
N GLY A 183 4.05 -0.50 8.99
CA GLY A 183 3.56 -1.51 9.92
C GLY A 183 3.01 -2.75 9.23
N LEU A 184 2.20 -2.57 8.17
CA LEU A 184 1.69 -3.69 7.37
C LEU A 184 2.82 -4.43 6.65
N VAL A 185 3.77 -3.71 6.06
CA VAL A 185 4.98 -4.29 5.44
C VAL A 185 5.77 -5.11 6.47
N ARG A 186 5.91 -4.59 7.69
CA ARG A 186 6.59 -5.30 8.79
C ARG A 186 5.86 -6.60 9.15
N ILE A 187 4.54 -6.58 9.30
CA ILE A 187 3.73 -7.78 9.62
C ILE A 187 3.97 -8.88 8.58
N PHE A 188 3.87 -8.58 7.28
CA PHE A 188 4.11 -9.57 6.24
C PHE A 188 5.54 -10.14 6.28
N ARG A 189 6.55 -9.28 6.50
CA ARG A 189 7.95 -9.71 6.60
C ARG A 189 8.23 -10.59 7.82
N GLU A 190 7.67 -10.23 8.97
CA GLU A 190 7.81 -11.00 10.22
C GLU A 190 7.22 -12.40 10.09
N HIS A 191 6.17 -12.56 9.28
CA HIS A 191 5.55 -13.85 8.98
C HIS A 191 6.14 -14.53 7.74
N GLY A 192 7.30 -14.05 7.26
CA GLY A 192 8.12 -14.75 6.27
C GLY A 192 7.74 -14.52 4.81
N ALA A 193 6.97 -13.48 4.50
CA ALA A 193 6.69 -13.07 3.14
C ALA A 193 7.74 -12.07 2.61
N THR A 194 8.09 -12.21 1.34
CA THR A 194 8.74 -11.14 0.57
C THR A 194 7.68 -10.11 0.21
N VAL A 195 7.96 -8.82 0.45
CA VAL A 195 6.95 -7.77 0.26
C VAL A 195 7.29 -6.90 -0.94
N LEU A 196 6.38 -6.86 -1.92
CA LEU A 196 6.35 -5.85 -2.97
C LEU A 196 5.62 -4.62 -2.43
N ILE A 197 6.37 -3.54 -2.22
CA ILE A 197 5.79 -2.29 -1.72
C ILE A 197 5.11 -1.60 -2.90
N ALA A 198 3.78 -1.50 -2.85
CA ALA A 198 3.05 -0.76 -3.88
C ALA A 198 3.28 0.75 -3.68
N GLY A 199 3.63 1.46 -4.75
CA GLY A 199 3.75 2.92 -4.74
C GLY A 199 2.39 3.63 -4.58
N ASP A 200 2.34 4.93 -4.86
CA ASP A 200 1.16 5.79 -4.62
C ASP A 200 -0.12 5.29 -5.30
N THR A 201 0.01 4.54 -6.41
CA THR A 201 -1.14 3.96 -7.13
C THR A 201 -1.72 2.72 -6.46
N MET A 202 -1.01 2.14 -5.48
CA MET A 202 -1.31 0.86 -4.83
C MET A 202 -1.52 -0.32 -5.81
N ASN A 203 -1.06 -0.18 -7.06
CA ASN A 203 -1.24 -1.16 -8.13
C ASN A 203 0.09 -1.31 -8.90
N PRO A 204 0.91 -2.32 -8.58
CA PRO A 204 2.12 -2.60 -9.33
C PRO A 204 1.81 -3.10 -10.75
N SER A 205 2.73 -2.85 -11.66
CA SER A 205 2.72 -3.35 -13.02
C SER A 205 3.01 -4.85 -13.09
N VAL A 206 2.66 -5.47 -14.22
CA VAL A 206 2.95 -6.89 -14.49
C VAL A 206 4.45 -7.21 -14.33
N GLN A 207 5.33 -6.31 -14.79
CA GLN A 207 6.77 -6.52 -14.71
C GLN A 207 7.27 -6.43 -13.26
N GLU A 208 6.82 -5.46 -12.48
CA GLU A 208 7.19 -5.34 -11.06
C GLU A 208 6.76 -6.57 -10.26
N ILE A 209 5.57 -7.12 -10.55
CA ILE A 209 5.10 -8.37 -9.94
C ILE A 209 6.00 -9.55 -10.35
N ALA A 210 6.31 -9.69 -11.64
CA ALA A 210 7.16 -10.77 -12.14
C ALA A 210 8.57 -10.71 -11.53
N ASP A 211 9.16 -9.52 -11.45
CA ASP A 211 10.50 -9.31 -10.87
C ASP A 211 10.51 -9.65 -9.37
N ALA A 212 9.47 -9.27 -8.63
CA ALA A 212 9.34 -9.62 -7.21
C ALA A 212 9.21 -11.13 -7.00
N ILE A 213 8.45 -11.82 -7.86
CA ILE A 213 8.33 -13.28 -7.86
C ILE A 213 9.68 -13.92 -8.17
N ASP A 214 10.37 -13.47 -9.22
CA ASP A 214 11.66 -14.02 -9.64
C ASP A 214 12.77 -13.78 -8.59
N ALA A 215 12.67 -12.71 -7.79
CA ALA A 215 13.57 -12.45 -6.67
C ALA A 215 13.31 -13.34 -5.43
N ALA A 216 12.16 -14.01 -5.32
CA ALA A 216 11.82 -14.85 -4.17
C ALA A 216 12.82 -16.02 -3.97
N PRO A 217 13.04 -16.52 -2.74
CA PRO A 217 14.07 -17.52 -2.48
C PRO A 217 13.73 -18.96 -2.92
N SER A 218 12.52 -19.19 -3.45
CA SER A 218 12.07 -20.49 -3.99
C SER A 218 11.66 -20.40 -5.45
N SER A 219 11.73 -21.55 -6.16
CA SER A 219 11.10 -21.76 -7.47
C SER A 219 9.58 -21.99 -7.39
N ASN A 220 9.06 -22.27 -6.20
CA ASN A 220 7.62 -22.40 -5.93
C ASN A 220 7.18 -21.19 -5.10
N VAL A 221 6.30 -20.36 -5.66
CA VAL A 221 5.89 -19.09 -5.04
C VAL A 221 4.37 -19.00 -4.93
N ILE A 222 3.90 -18.56 -3.79
CA ILE A 222 2.53 -18.07 -3.60
C ILE A 222 2.55 -16.56 -3.69
N PHE A 223 1.65 -16.00 -4.51
CA PHE A 223 1.50 -14.56 -4.65
C PHE A 223 0.19 -14.08 -4.01
N LEU A 224 0.28 -13.06 -3.15
CA LEU A 224 -0.83 -12.42 -2.45
C LEU A 224 -1.03 -10.98 -2.98
N PRO A 225 -2.03 -10.74 -3.84
CA PRO A 225 -2.27 -9.43 -4.43
C PRO A 225 -2.76 -8.40 -3.40
N ASN A 226 -3.52 -8.82 -2.38
CA ASN A 226 -4.06 -7.98 -1.30
C ASN A 226 -4.89 -6.77 -1.78
N ASN A 227 -5.26 -6.77 -3.06
CA ASN A 227 -6.07 -5.77 -3.72
C ASN A 227 -6.64 -6.42 -4.99
N ARG A 228 -7.98 -6.45 -5.10
CA ARG A 228 -8.69 -7.03 -6.25
C ARG A 228 -8.24 -6.46 -7.61
N ASN A 229 -7.75 -5.22 -7.65
CA ASN A 229 -7.32 -4.57 -8.88
C ASN A 229 -5.97 -5.10 -9.39
N ILE A 230 -5.20 -5.76 -8.51
CA ILE A 230 -3.90 -6.37 -8.84
C ILE A 230 -4.08 -7.77 -9.43
N LEU A 231 -5.19 -8.46 -9.13
CA LEU A 231 -5.40 -9.85 -9.55
C LEU A 231 -5.20 -10.07 -11.06
N PRO A 232 -5.75 -9.24 -11.98
CA PRO A 232 -5.49 -9.42 -13.41
C PRO A 232 -4.02 -9.25 -13.81
N ALA A 233 -3.30 -8.34 -13.16
CA ALA A 233 -1.86 -8.13 -13.40
C ALA A 233 -1.04 -9.30 -12.83
N ALA A 234 -1.42 -9.83 -11.68
CA ALA A 234 -0.81 -11.00 -11.06
C ALA A 234 -0.95 -12.24 -11.94
N GLU A 235 -2.15 -12.49 -12.48
CA GLU A 235 -2.39 -13.59 -13.42
C GLU A 235 -1.51 -13.48 -14.66
N GLN A 236 -1.35 -12.26 -15.21
CA GLN A 236 -0.44 -12.03 -16.35
C GLN A 236 1.03 -12.26 -15.98
N ALA A 237 1.46 -11.85 -14.79
CA ALA A 237 2.82 -12.02 -14.33
C ALA A 237 3.22 -13.50 -14.22
N THR A 238 2.27 -14.40 -13.90
CA THR A 238 2.53 -15.86 -13.88
C THR A 238 2.96 -16.42 -15.23
N ALA A 239 2.61 -15.76 -16.34
CA ALA A 239 2.98 -16.19 -17.69
C ALA A 239 4.38 -15.68 -18.11
N VAL A 240 4.95 -14.73 -17.38
CA VAL A 240 6.22 -14.06 -17.72
C VAL A 240 7.37 -14.52 -16.82
N THR A 241 7.08 -14.91 -15.58
CA THR A 241 8.08 -15.45 -14.63
C THR A 241 8.61 -16.82 -15.03
N SER A 242 9.83 -17.11 -14.58
CA SER A 242 10.49 -18.42 -14.73
C SER A 242 10.08 -19.44 -13.66
N LYS A 243 9.29 -19.04 -12.66
CA LYS A 243 8.94 -19.83 -11.47
C LYS A 243 7.55 -20.43 -11.56
N THR A 244 7.32 -21.46 -10.74
CA THR A 244 5.98 -22.02 -10.54
C THR A 244 5.25 -21.15 -9.53
N VAL A 245 4.18 -20.47 -9.97
CA VAL A 245 3.42 -19.53 -9.13
C VAL A 245 1.98 -20.00 -8.98
N THR A 246 1.48 -19.90 -7.75
CA THR A 246 0.04 -19.95 -7.47
C THR A 246 -0.40 -18.61 -6.90
N VAL A 247 -1.41 -17.99 -7.50
CA VAL A 247 -2.02 -16.76 -6.96
C VAL A 247 -3.15 -17.15 -6.02
N VAL A 248 -3.09 -16.74 -4.76
CA VAL A 248 -4.24 -16.80 -3.84
C VAL A 248 -4.96 -15.45 -3.95
N PRO A 249 -6.25 -15.39 -4.29
CA PRO A 249 -6.90 -14.18 -4.78
C PRO A 249 -7.32 -13.23 -3.64
N THR A 250 -6.38 -12.80 -2.79
CA THR A 250 -6.65 -11.88 -1.68
C THR A 250 -7.02 -10.48 -2.22
N ALA A 251 -8.17 -9.98 -1.79
CA ALA A 251 -8.73 -8.70 -2.24
C ALA A 251 -8.40 -7.54 -1.31
N SER A 252 -7.86 -7.83 -0.13
CA SER A 252 -7.53 -6.85 0.92
C SER A 252 -6.29 -7.27 1.72
N ILE A 253 -5.74 -6.33 2.50
CA ILE A 253 -4.62 -6.58 3.41
C ILE A 253 -4.99 -7.59 4.52
N PRO A 254 -6.15 -7.47 5.22
CA PRO A 254 -6.56 -8.45 6.22
C PRO A 254 -6.65 -9.87 5.66
N GLU A 255 -7.22 -10.05 4.47
CA GLU A 255 -7.23 -11.36 3.78
C GLU A 255 -5.81 -11.86 3.53
N GLY A 256 -4.89 -10.99 3.11
CA GLY A 256 -3.48 -11.34 2.94
C GLY A 256 -2.80 -11.83 4.22
N ILE A 257 -3.08 -11.17 5.34
CA ILE A 257 -2.53 -11.55 6.66
C ILE A 257 -3.14 -12.88 7.10
N GLY A 258 -4.48 -13.02 7.05
CA GLY A 258 -5.16 -14.27 7.40
C GLY A 258 -4.69 -15.45 6.55
N ALA A 259 -4.49 -15.24 5.25
CA ALA A 259 -3.87 -16.24 4.38
C ALA A 259 -2.45 -16.60 4.83
N LEU A 260 -1.61 -15.60 5.13
CA LEU A 260 -0.23 -15.83 5.54
C LEU A 260 -0.11 -16.58 6.88
N LEU A 261 -1.08 -16.45 7.79
CA LEU A 261 -1.09 -17.17 9.06
C LEU A 261 -1.30 -18.69 8.88
N GLU A 262 -2.01 -19.12 7.82
CA GLU A 262 -2.19 -20.53 7.47
C GLU A 262 -1.06 -21.10 6.62
N PHE A 263 -0.10 -20.27 6.19
CA PHE A 263 0.97 -20.69 5.32
C PHE A 263 1.99 -21.59 6.02
N VAL A 264 2.30 -22.72 5.39
CA VAL A 264 3.33 -23.65 5.85
C VAL A 264 4.34 -23.91 4.73
N GLN A 265 5.56 -23.45 4.97
CA GLN A 265 6.67 -23.47 4.00
C GLN A 265 7.00 -24.85 3.41
N THR A 266 6.71 -25.93 4.15
CA THR A 266 7.02 -27.32 3.76
C THR A 266 5.88 -28.03 3.03
N LEU A 267 4.67 -27.46 2.99
CA LEU A 267 3.55 -28.01 2.23
C LEU A 267 3.67 -27.68 0.74
N SER A 268 2.89 -28.38 -0.09
CA SER A 268 2.87 -28.11 -1.53
C SER A 268 2.22 -26.76 -1.84
N LEU A 269 2.42 -26.25 -3.06
CA LEU A 269 1.72 -25.05 -3.54
C LEU A 269 0.20 -25.21 -3.50
N ALA A 270 -0.29 -26.40 -3.85
CA ALA A 270 -1.73 -26.68 -3.91
C ALA A 270 -2.34 -26.72 -2.51
N ASP A 271 -1.72 -27.44 -1.57
CA ASP A 271 -2.22 -27.57 -0.20
C ASP A 271 -2.22 -26.21 0.51
N ASN A 272 -1.12 -25.45 0.38
CA ASN A 272 -1.08 -24.08 0.91
C ASN A 272 -2.18 -23.22 0.27
N ALA A 273 -2.31 -23.22 -1.05
CA ALA A 273 -3.32 -22.39 -1.71
C ALA A 273 -4.75 -22.75 -1.29
N GLU A 274 -5.05 -24.03 -1.07
CA GLU A 274 -6.35 -24.49 -0.55
C GLU A 274 -6.60 -23.95 0.86
N SER A 275 -5.68 -24.18 1.81
CA SER A 275 -5.81 -23.72 3.20
C SER A 275 -5.89 -22.19 3.28
N MET A 276 -5.04 -21.48 2.54
CA MET A 276 -5.04 -20.02 2.49
C MET A 276 -6.35 -19.47 1.89
N THR A 277 -6.90 -20.12 0.86
CA THR A 277 -8.18 -19.71 0.26
C THR A 277 -9.36 -19.95 1.21
N GLU A 278 -9.32 -21.01 2.01
CA GLU A 278 -10.32 -21.23 3.05
C GLU A 278 -10.24 -20.15 4.13
N ALA A 279 -9.03 -19.78 4.55
CA ALA A 279 -8.78 -18.76 5.56
C ALA A 279 -9.41 -17.41 5.19
N ILE A 280 -9.16 -16.91 3.97
CA ILE A 280 -9.65 -15.60 3.55
C ILE A 280 -11.18 -15.52 3.46
N SER A 281 -11.87 -16.65 3.32
CA SER A 281 -13.35 -16.68 3.30
C SER A 281 -13.99 -16.36 4.65
N LYS A 282 -13.20 -16.44 5.73
CA LYS A 282 -13.63 -16.18 7.12
C LYS A 282 -13.30 -14.75 7.55
N VAL A 283 -12.49 -14.03 6.77
CA VAL A 283 -12.07 -12.66 7.08
C VAL A 283 -12.97 -11.67 6.35
N ARG A 284 -13.48 -10.67 7.08
CA ARG A 284 -14.14 -9.50 6.48
C ARG A 284 -13.26 -8.27 6.64
N CYS A 285 -13.26 -7.41 5.61
CA CYS A 285 -12.41 -6.23 5.60
C CYS A 285 -13.25 -4.96 5.82
N GLY A 286 -12.92 -4.22 6.86
CA GLY A 286 -13.37 -2.85 7.06
C GLY A 286 -12.29 -1.84 6.64
N GLU A 287 -12.68 -0.70 6.09
CA GLU A 287 -11.78 0.40 5.78
C GLU A 287 -12.42 1.72 6.19
N VAL A 288 -11.64 2.60 6.83
CA VAL A 288 -12.06 3.97 7.20
C VAL A 288 -11.11 4.96 6.54
N CYS A 289 -11.63 5.80 5.65
CA CYS A 289 -10.84 6.77 4.89
C CYS A 289 -11.65 8.05 4.59
N SER A 290 -10.99 9.07 4.07
CA SER A 290 -11.67 10.30 3.60
C SER A 290 -12.19 10.13 2.18
N ALA A 291 -13.40 10.62 1.92
CA ALA A 291 -13.94 10.69 0.58
C ALA A 291 -13.18 11.73 -0.26
N VAL A 292 -12.60 11.30 -1.38
CA VAL A 292 -11.85 12.19 -2.30
C VAL A 292 -12.74 13.11 -3.13
N ARG A 293 -14.06 12.88 -3.12
CA ARG A 293 -15.08 13.71 -3.80
C ARG A 293 -16.43 13.46 -3.16
N SER A 294 -17.35 14.40 -3.34
CA SER A 294 -18.75 14.18 -2.98
C SER A 294 -19.34 13.04 -3.79
N VAL A 295 -19.93 12.04 -3.11
CA VAL A 295 -20.40 10.81 -3.73
C VAL A 295 -21.67 10.30 -3.05
N LYS A 296 -22.55 9.69 -3.84
CA LYS A 296 -23.65 8.86 -3.36
C LYS A 296 -23.41 7.44 -3.85
N LEU A 297 -23.07 6.54 -2.93
CA LEU A 297 -22.71 5.15 -3.24
C LEU A 297 -23.46 4.23 -2.26
N ASP A 298 -23.98 3.10 -2.72
CA ASP A 298 -24.66 2.10 -1.88
C ASP A 298 -25.80 2.65 -0.99
N GLY A 299 -26.38 3.79 -1.37
CA GLY A 299 -27.45 4.46 -0.60
C GLY A 299 -26.94 5.38 0.52
N VAL A 300 -25.63 5.48 0.72
CA VAL A 300 -24.97 6.41 1.63
C VAL A 300 -24.46 7.62 0.82
N GLU A 301 -24.54 8.81 1.41
CA GLU A 301 -24.00 10.05 0.83
C GLU A 301 -22.82 10.52 1.66
N ALA A 302 -21.76 10.99 0.99
CA ALA A 302 -20.59 11.56 1.63
C ALA A 302 -20.12 12.80 0.87
N ALA A 303 -19.79 13.87 1.58
CA ALA A 303 -19.16 15.05 0.99
C ALA A 303 -17.66 14.81 0.78
N GLU A 304 -17.04 15.57 -0.14
CA GLU A 304 -15.58 15.60 -0.26
C GLU A 304 -14.93 15.95 1.08
N GLY A 305 -13.90 15.19 1.46
CA GLY A 305 -13.20 15.29 2.73
C GLY A 305 -13.88 14.57 3.91
N GLN A 306 -15.15 14.19 3.78
CA GLN A 306 -15.89 13.51 4.84
C GLN A 306 -15.35 12.09 5.07
N ILE A 307 -15.42 11.59 6.29
CA ILE A 307 -14.98 10.23 6.62
C ILE A 307 -16.04 9.22 6.17
N ILE A 308 -15.59 8.15 5.54
CA ILE A 308 -16.43 7.05 5.06
C ILE A 308 -15.94 5.71 5.62
N GLY A 309 -16.88 4.82 5.88
CA GLY A 309 -16.65 3.44 6.27
C GLY A 309 -17.07 2.49 5.15
N LEU A 310 -16.12 1.70 4.68
CA LEU A 310 -16.31 0.67 3.66
C LEU A 310 -16.25 -0.71 4.30
N LEU A 311 -17.25 -1.54 4.05
CA LEU A 311 -17.27 -2.94 4.46
C LEU A 311 -17.25 -3.81 3.21
N ASP A 312 -16.21 -4.61 3.03
CA ASP A 312 -16.00 -5.41 1.82
C ASP A 312 -16.15 -4.56 0.54
N LYS A 313 -15.57 -3.34 0.58
CA LYS A 313 -15.62 -2.27 -0.45
C LYS A 313 -16.97 -1.60 -0.68
N LYS A 314 -18.01 -1.92 0.10
CA LYS A 314 -19.31 -1.25 0.02
C LYS A 314 -19.40 -0.13 1.05
N MET A 315 -19.87 1.04 0.64
CA MET A 315 -20.00 2.18 1.55
C MET A 315 -21.23 1.97 2.44
N VAL A 316 -21.00 1.80 3.75
CA VAL A 316 -22.07 1.50 4.71
C VAL A 316 -22.33 2.64 5.69
N VAL A 317 -21.37 3.56 5.85
CA VAL A 317 -21.49 4.71 6.75
C VAL A 317 -20.62 5.87 6.26
N SER A 318 -21.04 7.08 6.59
CA SER A 318 -20.27 8.32 6.45
C SER A 318 -20.48 9.21 7.68
N GLY A 319 -19.49 10.06 7.98
CA GLY A 319 -19.50 10.93 9.16
C GLY A 319 -18.27 11.83 9.23
N ASP A 320 -18.18 12.64 10.28
CA ASP A 320 -17.15 13.67 10.39
C ASP A 320 -15.98 13.27 11.32
N ASP A 321 -16.10 12.13 12.01
CA ASP A 321 -15.11 11.62 12.97
C ASP A 321 -14.75 10.16 12.66
N ALA A 322 -13.45 9.86 12.62
CA ALA A 322 -12.96 8.54 12.22
C ALA A 322 -13.28 7.44 13.24
N GLY A 323 -13.21 7.75 14.54
CA GLY A 323 -13.56 6.80 15.60
C GLY A 323 -15.05 6.46 15.61
N ALA A 324 -15.91 7.47 15.47
CA ALA A 324 -17.36 7.28 15.35
C ALA A 324 -17.73 6.45 14.11
N VAL A 325 -17.12 6.77 12.95
CA VAL A 325 -17.32 6.01 11.72
C VAL A 325 -16.84 4.56 11.87
N LEU A 326 -15.71 4.32 12.54
CA LEU A 326 -15.23 2.97 12.84
C LEU A 326 -16.25 2.18 13.67
N VAL A 327 -16.79 2.76 14.73
CA VAL A 327 -17.78 2.10 15.59
C VAL A 327 -19.05 1.73 14.81
N ASP A 328 -19.54 2.64 13.95
CA ASP A 328 -20.73 2.38 13.15
C ASP A 328 -20.48 1.40 11.99
N LEU A 329 -19.29 1.41 11.40
CA LEU A 329 -18.82 0.38 10.46
C LEU A 329 -18.85 -1.00 11.12
N LEU A 330 -18.25 -1.13 12.30
CA LEU A 330 -18.19 -2.39 13.05
C LEU A 330 -19.57 -2.86 13.51
N ARG A 331 -20.50 -1.93 13.81
CA ARG A 331 -21.89 -2.27 14.11
C ARG A 331 -22.60 -2.98 12.95
N ALA A 332 -22.26 -2.63 11.71
CA ALA A 332 -22.78 -3.28 10.52
C ALA A 332 -22.04 -4.58 10.17
N ALA A 333 -20.82 -4.77 10.70
CA ALA A 333 -19.92 -5.85 10.32
C ALA A 333 -19.89 -7.03 11.30
N ILE A 334 -19.83 -6.74 12.61
CA ILE A 334 -19.71 -7.73 13.68
C ILE A 334 -20.99 -8.56 13.78
N THR A 335 -20.82 -9.87 13.87
CA THR A 335 -21.90 -10.83 14.08
C THR A 335 -21.70 -11.55 15.42
N PRO A 336 -22.69 -12.33 15.91
CA PRO A 336 -22.49 -13.17 17.10
C PRO A 336 -21.42 -14.26 16.95
N GLU A 337 -20.95 -14.51 15.72
CA GLU A 337 -19.91 -15.49 15.40
C GLU A 337 -18.52 -14.83 15.33
N SER A 338 -18.45 -13.49 15.35
CA SER A 338 -17.18 -12.77 15.35
C SER A 338 -16.48 -12.91 16.71
N GLU A 339 -15.20 -13.21 16.68
CA GLU A 339 -14.36 -13.44 17.86
C GLU A 339 -13.25 -12.40 17.99
N LEU A 340 -12.69 -11.93 16.87
CA LEU A 340 -11.55 -11.02 16.84
C LEU A 340 -11.78 -9.86 15.86
N VAL A 341 -11.39 -8.66 16.31
CA VAL A 341 -11.28 -7.47 15.46
C VAL A 341 -9.89 -6.88 15.61
N THR A 342 -9.14 -6.87 14.51
CA THR A 342 -7.80 -6.26 14.48
C THR A 342 -7.88 -4.93 13.72
N LEU A 343 -7.52 -3.85 14.41
CA LEU A 343 -7.49 -2.48 13.91
C LEU A 343 -6.07 -2.11 13.49
N TYR A 344 -5.86 -1.86 12.21
CA TYR A 344 -4.60 -1.35 11.66
C TYR A 344 -4.71 0.14 11.41
N TRP A 345 -4.07 0.97 12.23
CA TRP A 345 -4.18 2.42 12.11
C TRP A 345 -3.11 3.04 11.19
N GLY A 346 -3.45 4.14 10.51
CA GLY A 346 -2.63 4.73 9.44
C GLY A 346 -2.34 6.23 9.60
N GLY A 347 -1.62 6.76 8.62
CA GLY A 347 -1.01 8.10 8.64
C GLY A 347 -1.95 9.31 8.84
N PRO A 348 -3.25 9.26 8.45
CA PRO A 348 -4.18 10.36 8.73
C PRO A 348 -4.54 10.55 10.21
N MET A 349 -4.07 9.68 11.12
CA MET A 349 -4.49 9.64 12.51
C MET A 349 -3.30 9.44 13.45
N GLY A 350 -3.41 9.97 14.67
CA GLY A 350 -2.41 9.78 15.73
C GLY A 350 -2.61 8.49 16.54
N GLU A 351 -1.56 8.03 17.23
CA GLU A 351 -1.62 6.84 18.10
C GLU A 351 -2.64 7.00 19.23
N GLU A 352 -2.66 8.15 19.92
CA GLU A 352 -3.63 8.43 20.99
C GLU A 352 -5.09 8.40 20.48
N GLU A 353 -5.34 8.93 19.28
CA GLU A 353 -6.66 8.89 18.65
C GLU A 353 -7.07 7.45 18.29
N ALA A 354 -6.11 6.65 17.82
CA ALA A 354 -6.31 5.25 17.50
C ALA A 354 -6.63 4.41 18.75
N GLU A 355 -5.92 4.66 19.86
CA GLU A 355 -6.14 4.03 21.16
C GLU A 355 -7.54 4.35 21.69
N LEU A 356 -7.95 5.62 21.67
CA LEU A 356 -9.29 6.04 22.09
C LEU A 356 -10.40 5.39 21.26
N ALA A 357 -10.18 5.25 19.95
CA ALA A 357 -11.11 4.56 19.07
C ALA A 357 -11.19 3.06 19.40
N ALA A 358 -10.06 2.39 19.63
CA ALA A 358 -10.00 0.98 20.01
C ALA A 358 -10.67 0.71 21.36
N GLU A 359 -10.47 1.58 22.36
CA GLU A 359 -11.19 1.54 23.65
C GLU A 359 -12.69 1.66 23.44
N SER A 360 -13.13 2.62 22.61
CA SER A 360 -14.54 2.84 22.30
C SER A 360 -15.19 1.63 21.62
N VAL A 361 -14.46 0.95 20.74
CA VAL A 361 -14.89 -0.31 20.12
C VAL A 361 -15.00 -1.40 21.18
N SER A 362 -13.98 -1.58 22.02
CA SER A 362 -13.95 -2.60 23.07
C SER A 362 -15.12 -2.45 24.06
N ASP A 363 -15.41 -1.22 24.49
CA ASP A 363 -16.54 -0.91 25.37
C ASP A 363 -17.89 -1.23 24.73
N ARG A 364 -18.00 -1.07 23.41
CA ARG A 364 -19.25 -1.28 22.67
C ARG A 364 -19.48 -2.74 22.31
N PHE A 365 -18.42 -3.49 22.05
CA PHE A 365 -18.44 -4.87 21.54
C PHE A 365 -17.72 -5.83 22.49
N GLY A 366 -18.07 -5.82 23.79
CA GLY A 366 -17.38 -6.61 24.82
C GLY A 366 -17.45 -8.15 24.73
N HIS A 367 -17.93 -8.71 23.62
CA HIS A 367 -17.85 -10.15 23.31
C HIS A 367 -16.76 -10.48 22.28
N VAL A 368 -16.15 -9.47 21.68
CA VAL A 368 -15.12 -9.58 20.65
C VAL A 368 -13.81 -9.06 21.23
N GLU A 369 -12.71 -9.74 20.96
CA GLU A 369 -11.37 -9.27 21.29
C GLU A 369 -10.95 -8.17 20.30
N VAL A 370 -10.40 -7.06 20.79
CA VAL A 370 -9.98 -5.94 19.95
C VAL A 370 -8.47 -5.78 20.08
N GLU A 371 -7.77 -5.94 18.96
CA GLU A 371 -6.34 -5.67 18.86
C GLU A 371 -6.10 -4.38 18.07
N LEU A 372 -5.16 -3.56 18.51
CA LEU A 372 -4.73 -2.35 17.81
C LEU A 372 -3.27 -2.49 17.40
N LEU A 373 -3.00 -2.37 16.10
CA LEU A 373 -1.67 -2.48 15.52
C LEU A 373 -1.36 -1.24 14.65
N PRO A 374 -0.12 -0.74 14.67
CA PRO A 374 0.29 0.29 13.72
C PRO A 374 0.36 -0.33 12.32
N GLY A 375 -0.44 0.19 11.39
CA GLY A 375 -0.40 -0.20 9.98
C GLY A 375 0.44 0.74 9.12
N GLY A 376 0.35 2.05 9.38
CA GLY A 376 1.16 3.08 8.72
C GLY A 376 0.77 3.34 7.26
N GLN A 377 -0.39 2.88 6.82
CA GLN A 377 -0.89 3.17 5.48
C GLN A 377 -1.23 4.67 5.30
N PRO A 378 -0.94 5.28 4.15
CA PRO A 378 -0.99 6.74 4.00
C PRO A 378 -2.41 7.32 3.84
N HIS A 379 -3.37 6.54 3.33
CA HIS A 379 -4.69 7.06 2.92
C HIS A 379 -5.87 6.59 3.78
N TYR A 380 -5.64 5.62 4.67
CA TYR A 380 -6.69 5.04 5.50
C TYR A 380 -6.40 5.31 6.97
N HIS A 381 -7.39 5.85 7.68
CA HIS A 381 -7.36 5.98 9.14
C HIS A 381 -7.27 4.59 9.77
N PHE A 382 -8.14 3.68 9.31
CA PHE A 382 -8.14 2.28 9.70
C PHE A 382 -8.28 1.35 8.50
N ILE A 383 -7.54 0.25 8.54
CA ILE A 383 -7.89 -1.01 7.88
C ILE A 383 -8.26 -1.98 9.00
N VAL A 384 -9.29 -2.79 8.81
CA VAL A 384 -9.87 -3.60 9.89
C VAL A 384 -10.05 -5.04 9.43
N SER A 385 -9.50 -5.99 10.20
CA SER A 385 -9.86 -7.42 10.11
C SER A 385 -11.04 -7.66 11.05
N ILE A 386 -12.08 -8.35 10.58
CA ILE A 386 -13.15 -8.90 11.40
C ILE A 386 -13.23 -10.39 11.10
N GLU A 387 -13.04 -11.22 12.12
CA GLU A 387 -12.98 -12.68 12.04
C GLU A 387 -14.05 -13.33 12.91
#